data_AF-A0A1J3GQ89-F1
#
_entry.id   AF-A0A1J3GQ89-F1
#
_cell.length_a   1.000
_cell.length_b   1.000
_cell.length_c   1.000
_cell.angle_alpha   90.00
_cell.angle_beta   90.00
_cell.angle_gamma   90.00
#
_symmetry.space_group_name_H-M   'P 1'
#
loop_
_entity.id
_entity.type
_entity.pdbx_description
1 polymer ?
#
loop_
_entity_poly.entity_id
_entity_poly.type
_entity_poly.pdbx_seq_one_letter_code
_entity_poly.pdbx_strand_id
1 'polypeptide(L)'
;MLHRCIEIDTSQPPYVFKAQLYDLSGVPPERQKIMVKGGLLKDDADWSTMGLKNGQKLMMMGTADETVKAPEKGLQCWPSQSW
;
A
#
# COMPACT_ATOMS: atom_id res chain seq x y z
N MET A 1 5.12 -6.80 9.38
CA MET A 1 5.60 -7.81 8.41
C MET A 1 6.97 -7.37 7.90
N LEU A 2 7.92 -8.30 7.75
CA LEU A 2 9.20 -8.04 7.09
C LEU A 2 9.23 -8.87 5.79
N HIS A 3 9.13 -8.20 4.65
CA HIS A 3 9.36 -8.85 3.35
C HIS A 3 10.87 -8.94 3.12
N ARG A 4 11.40 -10.16 2.92
CA ARG A 4 12.85 -10.42 2.96
C ARG A 4 13.60 -9.88 1.74
N CYS A 5 12.95 -9.80 0.58
CA CYS A 5 13.51 -9.24 -0.64
C CYS A 5 12.37 -8.61 -1.47
N ILE A 6 12.42 -7.31 -1.70
CA ILE A 6 11.58 -6.62 -2.69
C ILE A 6 12.53 -5.88 -3.61
N GLU A 7 12.41 -6.11 -4.90
CA GLU A 7 13.17 -5.40 -5.93
C GLU A 7 12.51 -4.05 -6.22
N ILE A 8 13.32 -3.01 -6.32
CA ILE A 8 12.85 -1.67 -6.66
C ILE A 8 13.38 -1.34 -8.05
N ASP A 9 12.48 -1.12 -8.99
CA ASP A 9 12.84 -0.61 -10.30
C ASP A 9 12.96 0.93 -10.25
N THR A 10 14.18 1.43 -10.21
CA THR A 10 14.46 2.87 -10.18
C THR A 10 14.27 3.56 -11.52
N SER A 11 13.97 2.83 -12.60
CA SER A 11 13.58 3.42 -13.90
C SER A 11 12.11 3.84 -13.93
N GLN A 12 11.31 3.34 -12.99
CA GLN A 12 9.88 3.61 -12.85
C GLN A 12 9.63 4.61 -11.72
N PRO A 13 8.49 5.32 -11.71
CA PRO A 13 8.16 6.22 -10.62
C PRO A 13 7.92 5.45 -9.30
N PRO A 14 8.20 6.05 -8.13
CA PRO A 14 7.90 5.50 -6.79
C PRO A 14 6.51 4.93 -6.59
N TYR A 15 5.53 5.48 -7.31
CA TYR A 15 4.17 4.96 -7.32
C TYR A 15 4.10 3.46 -7.67
N VAL A 16 4.91 2.98 -8.63
CA VAL A 16 4.94 1.57 -9.03
C VAL A 16 5.40 0.68 -7.87
N PHE A 17 6.42 1.12 -7.13
CA PHE A 17 6.89 0.42 -5.94
C PHE A 17 5.82 0.39 -4.83
N LYS A 18 5.06 1.47 -4.63
CA LYS A 18 3.93 1.48 -3.69
C LYS A 18 2.81 0.54 -4.10
N ALA A 19 2.51 0.43 -5.39
CA ALA A 19 1.53 -0.53 -5.90
C ALA A 19 1.97 -1.97 -5.60
N GLN A 20 3.24 -2.30 -5.83
CA GLN A 20 3.79 -3.60 -5.45
C GLN A 20 3.69 -3.87 -3.94
N LEU A 21 3.90 -2.85 -3.11
CA LEU A 21 3.69 -2.97 -1.66
C LEU A 21 2.22 -3.13 -1.28
N TYR A 22 1.27 -2.61 -2.07
CA TYR A 22 -0.16 -2.85 -1.86
C TYR A 22 -0.50 -4.32 -2.08
N ASP A 23 0.01 -4.93 -3.15
CA ASP A 23 -0.21 -6.36 -3.41
C ASP A 23 0.33 -7.25 -2.29
N LEU A 24 1.41 -6.82 -1.63
CA LEU A 24 2.04 -7.56 -0.54
C LEU A 24 1.43 -7.30 0.85
N SER A 25 0.89 -6.09 1.09
CA SER A 25 0.47 -5.64 2.43
C SER A 25 -1.03 -5.34 2.56
N GLY A 26 -1.75 -5.16 1.45
CA GLY A 26 -3.14 -4.71 1.41
C GLY A 26 -3.34 -3.24 1.77
N VAL A 27 -2.28 -2.46 2.04
CA VAL A 27 -2.38 -1.03 2.35
C VAL A 27 -2.33 -0.22 1.05
N PRO A 28 -3.35 0.58 0.71
CA PRO A 28 -3.37 1.30 -0.57
C PRO A 28 -2.24 2.36 -0.63
N PRO A 29 -1.63 2.62 -1.82
CA PRO A 29 -0.47 3.51 -1.99
C PRO A 29 -0.58 4.88 -1.31
N GLU A 30 -1.78 5.48 -1.35
CA GLU A 30 -2.13 6.76 -0.72
C GLU A 30 -1.97 6.74 0.81
N ARG A 31 -2.14 5.58 1.43
CA ARG A 31 -2.06 5.37 2.89
C ARG A 31 -0.72 4.77 3.32
N GLN A 32 0.21 4.55 2.38
CA GLN A 32 1.54 4.03 2.68
C GLN A 32 2.51 5.16 2.99
N LYS A 33 2.96 5.23 4.25
CA LYS A 33 4.02 6.12 4.69
C LYS A 33 5.34 5.36 4.73
N ILE A 34 6.11 5.45 3.64
CA ILE A 34 7.40 4.75 3.50
C ILE A 34 8.53 5.69 3.87
N MET A 35 9.19 5.38 4.99
CA MET A 35 10.35 6.10 5.49
C MET A 35 11.64 5.46 4.97
N VAL A 36 12.42 6.26 4.26
CA VAL A 36 13.77 5.92 3.81
C VAL A 36 14.80 6.66 4.67
N LYS A 37 16.05 6.20 4.69
CA LYS A 37 17.14 6.85 5.44
C LYS A 37 17.55 8.16 4.73
N GLY A 38 16.71 9.18 4.84
CA GLY A 38 16.83 10.43 4.09
C GLY A 38 15.52 11.20 3.92
N GLY A 39 14.36 10.59 4.21
CA GLY A 39 13.08 11.29 4.13
C GLY A 39 11.89 10.38 3.92
N LEU A 40 10.78 10.98 3.49
CA LEU A 40 9.55 10.28 3.13
C LEU A 40 9.53 10.05 1.62
N LEU A 41 9.23 8.81 1.20
CA LEU A 41 8.99 8.47 -0.20
C LEU A 41 7.64 9.05 -0.66
N LYS A 42 7.70 10.09 -1.50
CA LYS A 42 6.53 10.64 -2.21
C LYS A 42 6.35 9.94 -3.56
N ASP A 43 5.18 10.08 -4.17
CA ASP A 43 4.85 9.44 -5.45
C ASP A 43 5.74 9.93 -6.60
N ASP A 44 6.14 11.21 -6.56
CA ASP A 44 7.03 11.85 -7.53
C ASP A 44 8.48 12.01 -7.01
N ALA A 45 8.87 11.24 -5.98
CA ALA A 45 10.22 11.35 -5.43
C ALA A 45 11.28 10.82 -6.42
N ASP A 46 12.42 11.51 -6.51
CA ASP A 46 13.56 11.05 -7.30
C ASP A 46 14.38 10.01 -6.50
N TRP A 47 14.53 8.81 -7.04
CA TRP A 47 15.33 7.73 -6.47
C TRP A 47 16.77 8.14 -6.17
N SER A 48 17.35 9.02 -7.00
CA SER A 48 18.71 9.53 -6.87
C SER A 48 18.90 10.32 -5.57
N THR A 49 17.85 11.03 -5.15
CA THR A 49 17.87 11.87 -3.94
C THR A 49 17.65 11.07 -2.66
N MET A 50 17.08 9.87 -2.76
CA MET A 50 16.74 9.04 -1.61
C MET A 50 17.90 8.16 -1.11
N GLY A 51 18.99 8.07 -1.88
CA GLY A 51 20.21 7.38 -1.46
C GLY A 51 19.99 5.91 -1.12
N LEU A 52 19.08 5.23 -1.85
CA LEU A 52 18.76 3.82 -1.62
C LEU A 52 20.00 2.95 -1.84
N LYS A 53 20.28 2.07 -0.87
CA LYS A 53 21.34 1.08 -0.96
C LYS A 53 20.76 -0.32 -1.03
N ASN A 54 21.43 -1.19 -1.77
CA ASN A 54 21.02 -2.59 -1.81
C ASN A 54 21.11 -3.20 -0.39
N GLY A 55 20.11 -3.99 0.00
CA GLY A 55 19.97 -4.53 1.36
C GLY A 55 19.56 -3.51 2.43
N GLN A 56 19.20 -2.28 2.05
CA GLN A 56 18.66 -1.30 2.99
C GLN A 56 17.28 -1.72 3.50
N LYS A 57 17.04 -1.54 4.80
CA LYS A 57 15.71 -1.68 5.39
C LYS A 57 14.91 -0.42 5.17
N LEU A 58 13.72 -0.57 4.59
CA LEU A 58 12.70 0.46 4.50
C LEU A 58 11.63 0.19 5.56
N MET A 59 11.10 1.26 6.16
CA MET A 59 10.01 1.17 7.12
C MET A 59 8.74 1.68 6.46
N MET A 60 7.76 0.80 6.29
CA MET A 60 6.43 1.18 5.82
C MET A 60 5.48 1.22 7.01
N MET A 61 4.77 2.33 7.14
CA MET A 61 3.71 2.52 8.12
C MET A 61 2.44 2.90 7.39
N GLY A 62 1.35 2.22 7.68
CA GLY A 62 0.06 2.49 7.08
C GLY A 62 -0.98 1.55 7.65
N THR A 63 -2.23 1.98 7.63
CA THR A 63 -3.35 1.17 8.11
C THR A 63 -4.09 0.61 6.90
N ALA A 64 -4.32 -0.71 6.91
CA ALA A 64 -5.15 -1.40 5.93
C ALA A 64 -6.64 -1.24 6.30
N ASP A 65 -7.16 0.00 6.21
CA ASP A 65 -8.59 0.31 6.35
C ASP A 65 -8.91 1.27 5.19
N GLU A 66 -9.94 1.14 4.34
CA GLU A 66 -11.01 0.16 4.17
C GLU A 66 -10.81 -0.56 2.83
N THR A 67 -10.75 -1.89 2.84
CA THR A 67 -11.21 -2.66 1.69
C THR A 67 -12.69 -2.95 1.95
N VAL A 68 -13.53 -2.54 1.00
CA VAL A 68 -15.00 -2.69 0.96
C VAL A 68 -15.78 -1.63 1.76
N LYS A 69 -16.09 -0.50 1.10
CA LYS A 69 -17.44 0.05 1.23
C LYS A 69 -18.39 -1.11 0.92
N ALA A 70 -19.05 -1.65 1.95
CA ALA A 70 -20.17 -2.56 1.73
C ALA A 70 -21.10 -1.88 0.72
N PRO A 71 -21.55 -2.58 -0.35
CA PRO A 71 -22.55 -1.99 -1.21
C PRO A 71 -23.75 -1.65 -0.32
N GLU A 72 -24.01 -0.36 -0.17
CA GLU A 72 -25.23 0.18 0.44
C GLU A 72 -26.39 -0.09 -0.52
N LYS A 73 -26.72 -1.37 -0.70
CA LYS A 73 -27.97 -1.82 -1.28
C LYS A 73 -28.53 -2.82 -0.31
N GLY A 74 -29.51 -2.36 0.46
CA GLY A 74 -30.35 -3.20 1.27
C GLY A 74 -30.85 -4.37 0.45
N LEU A 75 -30.32 -5.56 0.74
CA LEU A 75 -31.01 -6.79 0.46
C LEU A 75 -32.01 -6.96 1.60
N GLN A 76 -33.17 -6.38 1.33
CA GLN A 76 -34.45 -6.61 1.97
C GLN A 76 -34.56 -8.04 2.49
N CYS A 77 -34.59 -8.20 3.81
CA CYS A 77 -35.24 -9.35 4.42
C CYS A 77 -36.69 -9.32 3.97
N TRP A 78 -37.05 -10.14 2.98
CA TRP A 78 -38.44 -10.47 2.75
C TRP A 78 -38.94 -11.14 4.03
N PRO A 79 -40.03 -10.68 4.66
CA PRO A 79 -40.52 -11.33 5.86
C PRO A 79 -40.85 -12.78 5.51
N SER A 80 -40.28 -13.68 6.30
CA SER A 80 -40.65 -15.09 6.39
C SER A 80 -42.16 -15.21 6.21
N GLN A 81 -42.61 -15.75 5.08
CA GLN A 81 -44.00 -16.20 4.98
C GLN A 81 -44.10 -17.42 5.88
N SER A 82 -44.68 -17.19 7.05
CA SER A 82 -45.27 -18.17 7.92
C SER A 82 -46.14 -19.12 7.09
N TRP A 83 -45.91 -20.42 7.26
CA TRP A 83 -46.99 -21.40 7.13
C TRP A 83 -47.70 -21.49 8.47
#